data_AF-A0A2R8BWM2-F1
#
_entry.id   AF-A0A2R8BWM2-F1
#
_cell.length_a   1.000
_cell.length_b   1.000
_cell.length_c   1.000
_cell.angle_alpha   90.00
_cell.angle_beta   90.00
_cell.angle_gamma   90.00
#
_symmetry.space_group_name_H-M   'P 1'
#
loop_
_entity.id
_entity.type
_entity.pdbx_description
1 polymer ?
#
loop_
_entity_poly.entity_id
_entity_poly.type
_entity_poly.pdbx_seq_one_letter_code
_entity_poly.pdbx_strand_id
1 'polypeptide(L)'
;MSYQEGLRVAGRSIGNDPDSFETVIRPLVVSPEKHGDLGFATLKPGEASPLVDPMRLQIVQAMQGAKTAIEFATLKDAQSEISFRIEAMQTMRNFNSGAYDADYFSATIGLQSSMGWYPEHGQTESPNWTLMRPGQPYSAMFVQRDTAPPHSVMAPSIGNIFPFRGECAGAFQMAVYLGLLNGLGPTYFDEAAKAFGTMYVGPWSIGSSKNPVQIYMIAADLGDPWIPGDYLYFKNKDDYLHYAPDGFWTGLNAMYMGRDAHGTQHFSGLGAAWLSEANLRISVADAYYHDCYPHTIDDPQTACRFTLRRRLSLTPGTTHVEAASNPPATVAAPEAPDARTLLASGFEDRGGGLSTVRGRKLGEIAKALSFDPASLSQVASAPLDNPPHMLPMGAHRLIVEYSDAAQGRHDPDAQVDAHVVPPAADRG
;
A
#
# COMPACT_ATOMS: atom_id res chain seq x y z
N MET A 1 -38.27 4.14 4.10
CA MET A 1 -36.97 4.81 4.03
C MET A 1 -36.34 4.77 5.41
N SER A 2 -35.26 4.00 5.60
CA SER A 2 -34.25 4.32 6.61
C SER A 2 -32.97 3.53 6.29
N TYR A 3 -32.10 4.12 5.47
CA TYR A 3 -30.68 3.83 5.62
C TYR A 3 -30.08 5.10 6.19
N GLN A 4 -29.89 5.11 7.50
CA GLN A 4 -29.04 6.10 8.14
C GLN A 4 -27.78 5.37 8.58
N GLU A 5 -26.95 5.04 7.61
CA GLU A 5 -25.55 4.67 7.83
C GLU A 5 -24.68 5.58 6.96
N GLY A 6 -23.56 6.01 7.54
CA GLY A 6 -22.76 7.19 7.21
C GLY A 6 -22.01 7.64 8.46
N LEU A 7 -21.62 8.91 8.56
CA LEU A 7 -20.87 9.43 9.71
C LEU A 7 -21.72 9.45 11.00
N ARG A 8 -21.18 8.92 12.09
CA ARG A 8 -21.72 9.03 13.45
C ARG A 8 -20.65 9.51 14.43
N VAL A 9 -21.03 10.45 15.29
CA VAL A 9 -20.14 11.03 16.32
C VAL A 9 -20.88 11.05 17.64
N ALA A 10 -20.29 10.49 18.70
CA ALA A 10 -20.91 10.38 20.03
C ALA A 10 -22.32 9.75 19.99
N GLY A 11 -22.47 8.69 19.19
CA GLY A 11 -23.73 7.95 19.00
C GLY A 11 -24.76 8.62 18.09
N ARG A 12 -24.57 9.90 17.73
CA ARG A 12 -25.46 10.68 16.88
C ARG A 12 -25.10 10.51 15.40
N SER A 13 -26.09 10.27 14.54
CA SER A 13 -25.91 10.30 13.08
C SER A 13 -25.83 11.74 12.56
N ILE A 14 -24.88 12.00 11.67
CA ILE A 14 -24.53 13.35 11.20
C ILE A 14 -25.07 13.55 9.78
N GLY A 15 -26.15 14.34 9.68
CA GLY A 15 -26.80 14.69 8.42
C GLY A 15 -26.41 16.06 7.88
N ASN A 16 -27.16 16.55 6.89
CA ASN A 16 -26.99 17.88 6.30
C ASN A 16 -27.86 18.97 6.99
N ASP A 17 -28.27 18.73 8.23
CA ASP A 17 -29.09 19.68 8.99
C ASP A 17 -28.24 20.75 9.72
N PRO A 18 -28.82 21.92 10.04
CA PRO A 18 -28.09 23.00 10.71
C PRO A 18 -27.45 22.61 12.05
N ASP A 19 -28.11 21.75 12.84
CA ASP A 19 -27.62 21.34 14.15
C ASP A 19 -26.41 20.40 14.02
N SER A 20 -26.46 19.43 13.10
CA SER A 20 -25.28 18.64 12.70
C SER A 20 -24.14 19.53 12.20
N PHE A 21 -24.46 20.60 11.46
CA PHE A 21 -23.43 21.52 11.01
C PHE A 21 -22.76 22.26 12.16
N GLU A 22 -23.55 22.90 13.03
CA GLU A 22 -23.03 23.72 14.13
C GLU A 22 -22.23 22.92 15.15
N THR A 23 -22.68 21.70 15.46
CA THR A 23 -22.12 20.88 16.54
C THR A 23 -21.01 19.93 16.09
N VAL A 24 -21.02 19.49 14.83
CA VAL A 24 -20.09 18.45 14.34
C VAL A 24 -19.39 18.82 13.04
N ILE A 25 -20.10 19.19 11.97
CA ILE A 25 -19.45 19.40 10.66
C ILE A 25 -18.49 20.59 10.71
N ARG A 26 -18.92 21.74 11.23
CA ARG A 26 -18.09 22.94 11.36
C ARG A 26 -16.75 22.67 12.05
N PRO A 27 -16.70 22.07 13.27
CA PRO A 27 -15.43 21.75 13.91
C PRO A 27 -14.60 20.65 13.22
N LEU A 28 -15.18 19.87 12.30
CA LEU A 28 -14.45 18.88 11.50
C LEU A 28 -13.86 19.47 10.22
N VAL A 29 -14.55 20.41 9.56
CA VAL A 29 -14.12 21.02 8.29
C VAL A 29 -13.19 22.22 8.45
N VAL A 30 -13.06 22.74 9.68
CA VAL A 30 -12.08 23.76 10.04
C VAL A 30 -11.01 23.12 10.90
N SER A 31 -9.74 23.33 10.58
CA SER A 31 -8.64 22.77 11.36
C SER A 31 -8.66 23.28 12.83
N PRO A 32 -8.33 22.43 13.82
CA PRO A 32 -8.43 22.78 15.24
C PRO A 32 -7.73 24.07 15.66
N GLU A 33 -6.59 24.39 15.05
CA GLU A 33 -5.81 25.60 15.31
C GLU A 33 -6.54 26.90 14.92
N LYS A 34 -7.57 26.81 14.07
CA LYS A 34 -8.39 27.96 13.62
C LYS A 34 -9.72 28.08 14.37
N HIS A 35 -10.02 27.22 15.35
CA HIS A 35 -11.28 27.29 16.09
C HIS A 35 -11.41 28.55 16.98
N GLY A 36 -10.28 29.20 17.28
CA GLY A 36 -10.25 30.48 17.99
C GLY A 36 -10.55 31.70 17.10
N ASP A 37 -10.62 31.54 15.79
CA ASP A 37 -10.84 32.66 14.86
C ASP A 37 -12.26 33.20 14.99
N LEU A 38 -12.42 34.53 14.94
CA LEU A 38 -13.73 35.20 15.04
C LEU A 38 -14.75 34.70 14.00
N GLY A 39 -14.27 34.29 12.82
CA GLY A 39 -15.10 33.76 11.75
C GLY A 39 -15.59 32.33 11.97
N PHE A 40 -15.01 31.58 12.93
CA PHE A 40 -15.40 30.19 13.19
C PHE A 40 -16.82 30.12 13.75
N ALA A 41 -17.10 30.89 14.80
CA ALA A 41 -18.40 30.89 15.47
C ALA A 41 -19.56 31.36 14.56
N THR A 42 -19.26 32.17 13.55
CA THR A 42 -20.25 32.77 12.64
C THR A 42 -20.35 32.08 11.28
N LEU A 43 -19.54 31.05 11.02
CA LEU A 43 -19.56 30.29 9.78
C LEU A 43 -20.92 29.60 9.60
N LYS A 44 -21.52 29.72 8.40
CA LYS A 44 -22.80 29.07 8.06
C LYS A 44 -22.62 27.91 7.07
N PRO A 45 -23.58 26.97 7.02
CA PRO A 45 -23.56 25.88 6.04
C PRO A 45 -23.52 26.42 4.60
N GLY A 46 -22.62 25.88 3.78
CA GLY A 46 -22.53 26.20 2.35
C GLY A 46 -21.90 27.56 2.00
N GLU A 47 -21.55 28.39 2.99
CA GLU A 47 -20.81 29.63 2.72
C GLU A 47 -19.35 29.33 2.39
N ALA A 48 -18.86 29.92 1.28
CA ALA A 48 -17.44 29.89 0.96
C ALA A 48 -16.67 30.69 2.01
N SER A 49 -15.76 30.02 2.72
CA SER A 49 -14.97 30.63 3.78
C SER A 49 -13.52 30.15 3.70
N PRO A 50 -12.53 31.05 3.90
CA PRO A 50 -11.12 30.67 3.96
C PRO A 50 -10.77 29.83 5.20
N LEU A 51 -11.69 29.72 6.16
CA LEU A 51 -11.52 28.85 7.33
C LEU A 51 -11.79 27.38 7.00
N VAL A 52 -12.68 27.11 6.03
CA VAL A 52 -13.03 25.76 5.62
C VAL A 52 -11.89 25.18 4.82
N ASP A 53 -11.32 24.08 5.30
CA ASP A 53 -10.36 23.29 4.54
C ASP A 53 -11.13 22.43 3.52
N PRO A 54 -10.92 22.63 2.20
CA PRO A 54 -11.62 21.87 1.17
C PRO A 54 -11.41 20.36 1.30
N MET A 55 -10.23 19.91 1.76
CA MET A 55 -9.94 18.50 1.92
C MET A 55 -10.67 17.91 3.12
N ARG A 56 -10.71 18.62 4.25
CA ARG A 56 -11.53 18.19 5.41
C ARG A 56 -13.01 18.08 5.03
N LEU A 57 -13.53 19.03 4.26
CA LEU A 57 -14.90 18.99 3.75
C LEU A 57 -15.15 17.75 2.89
N GLN A 58 -14.26 17.43 1.95
CA GLN A 58 -14.37 16.23 1.13
C GLN A 58 -14.35 14.94 1.96
N ILE A 59 -13.50 14.87 2.98
CA ILE A 59 -13.46 13.72 3.91
C ILE A 59 -14.80 13.56 4.64
N VAL A 60 -15.32 14.64 5.23
CA VAL A 60 -16.60 14.60 5.97
C VAL A 60 -17.74 14.19 5.05
N GLN A 61 -17.84 14.77 3.85
CA GLN A 61 -18.88 14.44 2.87
C GLN A 61 -18.80 12.97 2.42
N ALA A 62 -17.60 12.45 2.18
CA ALA A 62 -17.41 11.05 1.84
C ALA A 62 -17.80 10.11 2.99
N MET A 63 -17.47 10.47 4.24
CA MET A 63 -17.89 9.72 5.43
C MET A 63 -19.40 9.74 5.63
N GLN A 64 -20.06 10.88 5.38
CA GLN A 64 -21.52 10.99 5.44
C GLN A 64 -22.22 10.15 4.36
N GLY A 65 -21.61 10.01 3.17
CA GLY A 65 -22.15 9.20 2.07
C GLY A 65 -21.80 7.72 2.11
N ALA A 66 -20.96 7.27 3.05
CA ALA A 66 -20.58 5.87 3.18
C ALA A 66 -21.81 4.99 3.47
N LYS A 67 -21.91 3.81 2.82
CA LYS A 67 -23.05 2.91 3.07
C LYS A 67 -22.96 2.22 4.43
N THR A 68 -21.75 2.08 4.94
CA THR A 68 -21.47 1.53 6.28
C THR A 68 -21.24 2.65 7.28
N ALA A 69 -21.74 2.46 8.50
CA ALA A 69 -21.53 3.43 9.56
C ALA A 69 -20.02 3.64 9.85
N ILE A 70 -19.63 4.92 9.93
CA ILE A 70 -18.29 5.35 10.37
C ILE A 70 -18.49 6.04 11.71
N GLU A 71 -18.18 5.33 12.78
CA GLU A 71 -18.53 5.75 14.13
C GLU A 71 -17.31 6.21 14.92
N PHE A 72 -17.44 7.38 15.53
CA PHE A 72 -16.47 7.94 16.47
C PHE A 72 -17.11 8.12 17.83
N ALA A 73 -16.41 7.73 18.89
CA ALA A 73 -16.90 7.88 20.27
C ALA A 73 -17.04 9.37 20.65
N THR A 74 -16.12 10.21 20.16
CA THR A 74 -16.14 11.66 20.41
C THR A 74 -15.84 12.47 19.15
N LEU A 75 -16.15 13.78 19.20
CA LEU A 75 -15.76 14.72 18.15
C LEU A 75 -14.24 14.80 17.98
N LYS A 76 -13.49 14.66 19.08
CA LYS A 76 -12.02 14.67 19.06
C LYS A 76 -11.47 13.49 18.28
N ASP A 77 -12.06 12.30 18.43
CA ASP A 77 -11.63 11.10 17.70
C ASP A 77 -11.84 11.28 16.19
N ALA A 78 -12.98 11.86 15.79
CA ALA A 78 -13.25 12.20 14.39
C ALA A 78 -12.25 13.25 13.85
N GLN A 79 -11.90 14.27 14.65
CA GLN A 79 -10.89 15.26 14.27
C GLN A 79 -9.50 14.62 14.10
N SER A 80 -9.12 13.72 15.01
CA SER A 80 -7.87 12.97 14.95
C SER A 80 -7.79 12.11 13.69
N GLU A 81 -8.86 11.38 13.35
CA GLU A 81 -8.94 10.59 12.12
C GLU A 81 -8.72 11.46 10.86
N ILE A 82 -9.39 12.61 10.79
CA ILE A 82 -9.26 13.53 9.65
C ILE A 82 -7.84 14.08 9.56
N SER A 83 -7.24 14.50 10.69
CA SER A 83 -5.87 15.00 10.70
C SER A 83 -4.85 13.93 10.30
N PHE A 84 -5.03 12.69 10.77
CA PHE A 84 -4.23 11.53 10.36
C PHE A 84 -4.28 11.32 8.83
N ARG A 85 -5.48 11.31 8.24
CA ARG A 85 -5.65 11.14 6.78
C ARG A 85 -5.00 12.27 5.98
N ILE A 86 -5.19 13.51 6.42
CA ILE A 86 -4.59 14.68 5.76
C ILE A 86 -3.08 14.60 5.76
N GLU A 87 -2.47 14.26 6.90
CA GLU A 87 -1.02 14.16 7.00
C GLU A 87 -0.44 12.94 6.26
N ALA A 88 -1.20 11.84 6.16
CA ALA A 88 -0.84 10.71 5.30
C ALA A 88 -0.83 11.11 3.81
N MET A 89 -1.86 11.82 3.35
CA MET A 89 -1.90 12.39 1.99
C MET A 89 -0.77 13.39 1.76
N GLN A 90 -0.51 14.25 2.74
CA GLN A 90 0.56 15.24 2.65
C GLN A 90 1.92 14.57 2.53
N THR A 91 2.13 13.47 3.25
CA THR A 91 3.33 12.64 3.13
C THR A 91 3.47 12.06 1.72
N MET A 92 2.41 11.44 1.19
CA MET A 92 2.44 10.87 -0.16
C MET A 92 2.68 11.95 -1.23
N ARG A 93 2.13 13.15 -1.04
CA ARG A 93 2.43 14.31 -1.90
C ARG A 93 3.91 14.69 -1.82
N ASN A 94 4.47 14.76 -0.61
CA ASN A 94 5.85 15.15 -0.40
C ASN A 94 6.85 14.15 -1.00
N PHE A 95 6.52 12.85 -1.01
CA PHE A 95 7.32 11.84 -1.71
C PHE A 95 7.39 12.07 -3.22
N ASN A 96 6.36 12.67 -3.80
CA ASN A 96 6.29 12.90 -5.24
C ASN A 96 6.72 14.30 -5.67
N SER A 97 6.71 15.29 -4.77
CA SER A 97 7.10 16.66 -5.08
C SER A 97 8.58 16.96 -4.85
N GLY A 98 9.36 15.98 -4.35
CA GLY A 98 10.75 16.18 -3.93
C GLY A 98 10.91 16.93 -2.61
N ALA A 99 9.81 17.18 -1.87
CA ALA A 99 9.88 17.77 -0.53
C ALA A 99 10.47 16.77 0.48
N TYR A 100 10.22 15.48 0.25
CA TYR A 100 11.02 14.40 0.79
C TYR A 100 11.92 13.86 -0.32
N ASP A 101 13.14 13.47 0.04
CA ASP A 101 14.05 12.78 -0.86
C ASP A 101 13.59 11.33 -1.04
N ALA A 102 12.48 11.13 -1.72
CA ALA A 102 11.94 9.82 -1.98
C ALA A 102 12.00 9.51 -3.48
N ASP A 103 12.33 8.26 -3.80
CA ASP A 103 12.26 7.76 -5.16
C ASP A 103 11.94 6.27 -5.13
N TYR A 104 11.41 5.78 -6.24
CA TYR A 104 11.16 4.37 -6.42
C TYR A 104 12.49 3.63 -6.56
N PHE A 105 12.74 2.58 -5.76
CA PHE A 105 13.95 1.79 -5.98
C PHE A 105 13.79 0.98 -7.27
N SER A 106 14.84 0.91 -8.09
CA SER A 106 14.79 0.10 -9.29
C SER A 106 16.15 -0.54 -9.53
N ALA A 107 16.21 -1.85 -9.28
CA ALA A 107 17.42 -2.63 -9.48
C ALA A 107 17.88 -2.64 -10.95
N THR A 108 16.96 -2.44 -11.90
CA THR A 108 17.26 -2.43 -13.35
C THR A 108 18.08 -1.22 -13.78
N ILE A 109 18.02 -0.10 -13.04
CA ILE A 109 18.80 1.11 -13.29
C ILE A 109 19.85 1.38 -12.21
N GLY A 110 20.15 0.37 -11.38
CA GLY A 110 21.18 0.45 -10.33
C GLY A 110 20.80 1.31 -9.13
N LEU A 111 19.53 1.70 -8.97
CA LEU A 111 19.05 2.39 -7.78
C LEU A 111 18.85 1.37 -6.65
N GLN A 112 19.69 1.47 -5.62
CA GLN A 112 19.63 0.60 -4.45
C GLN A 112 18.56 1.07 -3.46
N SER A 113 17.96 0.12 -2.75
CA SER A 113 17.04 0.41 -1.66
C SER A 113 17.77 1.09 -0.50
N SER A 114 17.19 2.14 0.06
CA SER A 114 17.76 2.88 1.19
C SER A 114 16.69 3.52 2.05
N MET A 115 17.01 3.73 3.34
CA MET A 115 16.15 4.40 4.29
C MET A 115 16.98 5.22 5.27
N GLY A 116 16.82 6.54 5.19
CA GLY A 116 17.58 7.56 5.90
C GLY A 116 19.01 7.74 5.38
N TRP A 117 19.49 8.99 5.45
CA TRP A 117 20.84 9.38 5.05
C TRP A 117 21.39 10.39 6.05
N TYR A 118 22.65 10.18 6.41
CA TYR A 118 23.41 11.06 7.28
C TYR A 118 24.59 11.59 6.47
N PRO A 119 24.43 12.73 5.76
CA PRO A 119 25.52 13.32 5.00
C PRO A 119 26.75 13.61 5.87
N GLU A 120 26.53 13.88 7.16
CA GLU A 120 27.54 14.24 8.16
C GLU A 120 28.47 13.08 8.54
N HIS A 121 28.09 11.83 8.21
CA HIS A 121 28.80 10.63 8.67
C HIS A 121 29.19 9.65 7.55
N GLY A 122 28.94 9.99 6.28
CA GLY A 122 29.26 9.11 5.15
C GLY A 122 28.52 7.76 5.18
N GLN A 123 27.43 7.66 5.95
CA GLN A 123 26.61 6.44 6.05
C GLN A 123 25.48 6.47 5.03
N THR A 124 25.32 5.38 4.29
CA THR A 124 24.28 5.18 3.27
C THR A 124 22.94 4.70 3.83
N GLU A 125 22.89 4.38 5.12
CA GLU A 125 21.73 3.81 5.80
C GLU A 125 21.53 4.44 7.18
N SER A 126 20.28 4.60 7.61
CA SER A 126 19.97 5.06 8.97
C SER A 126 20.44 4.06 10.04
N PRO A 127 20.95 4.53 11.20
CA PRO A 127 21.25 3.64 12.32
C PRO A 127 19.99 3.05 12.96
N ASN A 128 18.80 3.58 12.63
CA ASN A 128 17.51 3.16 13.17
C ASN A 128 16.77 2.15 12.30
N TRP A 129 17.29 1.83 11.11
CA TRP A 129 16.67 0.91 10.18
C TRP A 129 17.65 -0.16 9.74
N THR A 130 17.17 -1.39 9.58
CA THR A 130 17.92 -2.49 8.97
C THR A 130 17.28 -2.85 7.65
N LEU A 131 18.05 -2.82 6.56
CA LEU A 131 17.63 -3.45 5.31
C LEU A 131 17.72 -4.97 5.47
N MET A 132 16.57 -5.63 5.33
CA MET A 132 16.48 -7.08 5.33
C MET A 132 16.63 -7.61 3.92
N ARG A 133 17.30 -8.77 3.80
CA ARG A 133 17.61 -9.43 2.52
C ARG A 133 18.44 -8.53 1.56
N PRO A 134 19.59 -7.99 2.02
CA PRO A 134 20.47 -7.21 1.15
C PRO A 134 20.88 -8.06 -0.06
N GLY A 135 20.73 -7.50 -1.27
CA GLY A 135 21.08 -8.19 -2.52
C GLY A 135 19.94 -8.97 -3.19
N GLN A 136 18.74 -9.03 -2.60
CA GLN A 136 17.56 -9.46 -3.36
C GLN A 136 16.96 -8.25 -4.08
N PRO A 137 17.05 -8.18 -5.42
CA PRO A 137 16.77 -6.96 -6.19
C PRO A 137 15.32 -6.46 -6.09
N TYR A 138 14.40 -7.23 -5.51
CA TYR A 138 12.97 -6.91 -5.45
C TYR A 138 12.40 -6.97 -4.01
N SER A 139 13.24 -7.01 -2.97
CA SER A 139 12.80 -7.07 -1.57
C SER A 139 13.39 -5.92 -0.77
N ALA A 140 12.93 -4.69 -1.06
CA ALA A 140 13.23 -3.51 -0.26
C ALA A 140 12.42 -3.53 1.05
N MET A 141 12.84 -4.38 2.00
CA MET A 141 12.20 -4.52 3.30
C MET A 141 13.09 -3.92 4.39
N PHE A 142 12.62 -2.84 5.00
CA PHE A 142 13.26 -2.18 6.13
C PHE A 142 12.54 -2.52 7.43
N VAL A 143 13.33 -2.76 8.47
CA VAL A 143 12.83 -3.07 9.81
C VAL A 143 13.40 -2.06 10.80
N GLN A 144 12.53 -1.49 11.62
CA GLN A 144 12.94 -0.62 12.71
C GLN A 144 13.87 -1.37 13.67
N ARG A 145 14.97 -0.74 14.06
CA ARG A 145 15.82 -1.17 15.17
C ARG A 145 15.30 -0.61 16.49
N ASP A 146 15.52 -1.34 17.57
CA ASP A 146 15.24 -0.89 18.93
C ASP A 146 16.38 -0.01 19.46
N THR A 147 16.61 1.12 18.79
CA THR A 147 17.70 2.06 19.10
C THR A 147 17.21 3.38 19.70
N ALA A 148 15.94 3.72 19.50
CA ALA A 148 15.33 4.97 19.92
C ALA A 148 13.80 4.86 19.99
N PRO A 149 13.10 5.78 20.68
CA PRO A 149 11.64 5.85 20.66
C PRO A 149 11.07 5.85 19.23
N PRO A 150 9.94 5.16 18.95
CA PRO A 150 9.41 5.01 17.59
C PRO A 150 9.28 6.31 16.80
N HIS A 151 8.76 7.38 17.41
CA HIS A 151 8.62 8.67 16.70
C HIS A 151 9.97 9.23 16.20
N SER A 152 11.04 9.03 16.97
CA SER A 152 12.39 9.53 16.64
C SER A 152 13.09 8.68 15.57
N VAL A 153 12.61 7.45 15.34
CA VAL A 153 13.07 6.60 14.22
C VAL A 153 12.53 7.10 12.87
N MET A 154 11.31 7.65 12.88
CA MET A 154 10.63 8.19 11.69
C MET A 154 11.02 9.63 11.37
N ALA A 155 11.24 10.46 12.39
CA ALA A 155 11.64 11.85 12.21
C ALA A 155 13.15 11.94 11.92
N PRO A 156 13.59 12.51 10.78
CA PRO A 156 15.01 12.83 10.62
C PRO A 156 15.44 13.80 11.73
N SER A 157 16.65 13.63 12.26
CA SER A 157 17.24 14.61 13.16
C SER A 157 17.27 15.99 12.48
N ILE A 158 17.12 17.07 13.26
CA ILE A 158 17.12 18.45 12.73
C ILE A 158 18.32 18.66 11.78
N GLY A 159 18.04 19.13 10.56
CA GLY A 159 19.05 19.36 9.51
C GLY A 159 19.28 18.19 8.56
N ASN A 160 18.71 17.00 8.83
CA ASN A 160 18.84 15.83 7.99
C ASN A 160 17.64 15.66 7.03
N ILE A 161 17.93 15.03 5.90
CA ILE A 161 16.93 14.56 4.94
C ILE A 161 16.68 13.08 5.28
N PHE A 162 15.42 12.64 5.25
CA PHE A 162 15.07 11.22 5.36
C PHE A 162 14.86 10.65 3.95
N PRO A 163 15.91 10.19 3.25
CA PRO A 163 15.69 9.57 1.97
C PRO A 163 15.00 8.24 2.10
N PHE A 164 14.14 7.99 1.14
CA PHE A 164 13.45 6.72 0.99
C PHE A 164 13.64 6.24 -0.44
N ARG A 165 14.26 5.07 -0.60
CA ARG A 165 14.30 4.32 -1.85
C ARG A 165 13.64 2.98 -1.60
N GLY A 166 12.35 2.91 -1.93
CA GLY A 166 11.51 1.79 -1.59
C GLY A 166 10.42 1.55 -2.62
N GLU A 167 9.65 0.50 -2.36
CA GLU A 167 8.56 0.03 -3.21
C GLU A 167 7.30 0.86 -2.97
N CYS A 168 6.31 0.79 -3.87
CA CYS A 168 5.08 1.55 -3.70
C CYS A 168 4.28 1.11 -2.45
N ALA A 169 4.35 -0.17 -2.06
CA ALA A 169 3.79 -0.65 -0.79
C ALA A 169 4.48 0.00 0.43
N GLY A 170 5.81 0.08 0.41
CA GLY A 170 6.60 0.73 1.46
C GLY A 170 6.32 2.23 1.57
N ALA A 171 6.14 2.93 0.45
CA ALA A 171 5.76 4.35 0.45
C ALA A 171 4.42 4.58 1.14
N PHE A 172 3.45 3.69 0.90
CA PHE A 172 2.15 3.78 1.54
C PHE A 172 2.24 3.50 3.05
N GLN A 173 3.02 2.50 3.45
CA GLN A 173 3.31 2.22 4.87
C GLN A 173 3.94 3.43 5.57
N MET A 174 4.93 4.04 4.93
CA MET A 174 5.55 5.28 5.41
C MET A 174 4.55 6.44 5.51
N ALA A 175 3.65 6.58 4.54
CA ALA A 175 2.60 7.60 4.57
C ALA A 175 1.65 7.41 5.76
N VAL A 176 1.31 6.18 6.12
CA VAL A 176 0.53 5.90 7.33
C VAL A 176 1.31 6.26 8.59
N TYR A 177 2.57 5.81 8.72
CA TYR A 177 3.36 6.10 9.92
C TYR A 177 3.63 7.60 10.09
N LEU A 178 4.03 8.31 9.03
CA LEU A 178 4.22 9.76 9.08
C LEU A 178 2.89 10.50 9.24
N GLY A 179 1.78 9.99 8.71
CA GLY A 179 0.45 10.53 8.97
C GLY A 179 0.07 10.46 10.45
N LEU A 180 0.35 9.33 11.12
CA LEU A 180 0.15 9.20 12.57
C LEU A 180 1.03 10.19 13.34
N LEU A 181 2.32 10.27 12.99
CA LEU A 181 3.29 11.12 13.67
C LEU A 181 2.97 12.61 13.49
N ASN A 182 2.82 13.07 12.25
CA ASN A 182 2.63 14.48 11.94
C ASN A 182 1.20 14.93 12.28
N GLY A 183 0.20 14.06 12.16
CA GLY A 183 -1.20 14.38 12.40
C GLY A 183 -1.61 14.39 13.87
N LEU A 184 -0.96 13.54 14.69
CA LEU A 184 -1.36 13.30 16.09
C LEU A 184 -0.24 13.54 17.11
N GLY A 185 0.98 13.75 16.62
CA GLY A 185 2.15 14.07 17.43
C GLY A 185 2.90 12.84 17.97
N PRO A 186 4.11 13.05 18.50
CA PRO A 186 5.01 11.98 18.93
C PRO A 186 4.44 11.15 20.08
N THR A 187 3.74 11.78 21.03
CA THR A 187 3.13 11.07 22.16
C THR A 187 2.06 10.07 21.71
N TYR A 188 1.21 10.45 20.75
CA TYR A 188 0.24 9.52 20.20
C TYR A 188 0.93 8.42 19.39
N PHE A 189 1.92 8.77 18.58
CA PHE A 189 2.66 7.83 17.76
C PHE A 189 3.33 6.73 18.60
N ASP A 190 4.00 7.09 19.69
CA ASP A 190 4.64 6.12 20.58
C ASP A 190 3.62 5.21 21.29
N GLU A 191 2.43 5.73 21.63
CA GLU A 191 1.35 4.91 22.17
C GLU A 191 0.81 3.94 21.11
N ALA A 192 0.56 4.43 19.91
CA ALA A 192 0.14 3.63 18.75
C ALA A 192 1.17 2.53 18.44
N ALA A 193 2.46 2.81 18.60
CA ALA A 193 3.53 1.83 18.40
C ALA A 193 3.50 0.67 19.40
N LYS A 194 2.89 0.84 20.58
CA LYS A 194 2.65 -0.30 21.48
C LYS A 194 1.64 -1.29 20.90
N ALA A 195 0.74 -0.84 20.04
CA ALA A 195 -0.26 -1.69 19.39
C ALA A 195 0.29 -2.40 18.15
N PHE A 196 1.03 -1.67 17.28
CA PHE A 196 1.58 -2.26 16.05
C PHE A 196 2.97 -2.88 16.23
N GLY A 197 3.67 -2.61 17.33
CA GLY A 197 5.01 -3.14 17.61
C GLY A 197 6.09 -2.53 16.72
N THR A 198 7.00 -3.36 16.23
CA THR A 198 8.09 -2.96 15.34
C THR A 198 7.55 -2.49 13.99
N MET A 199 8.05 -1.36 13.49
CA MET A 199 7.71 -0.90 12.13
C MET A 199 8.43 -1.71 11.05
N TYR A 200 7.69 -2.02 9.98
CA TYR A 200 8.20 -2.67 8.78
C TYR A 200 7.78 -1.86 7.56
N VAL A 201 8.72 -1.61 6.66
CA VAL A 201 8.49 -0.85 5.43
C VAL A 201 8.96 -1.67 4.23
N GLY A 202 8.09 -1.96 3.27
CA GLY A 202 8.36 -2.80 2.11
C GLY A 202 7.14 -3.67 1.76
N PRO A 203 7.27 -5.02 1.75
CA PRO A 203 6.17 -5.90 1.38
C PRO A 203 4.97 -5.82 2.35
N TRP A 204 3.81 -6.24 1.87
CA TRP A 204 2.58 -6.32 2.66
C TRP A 204 2.57 -7.53 3.61
N SER A 205 3.41 -8.53 3.34
CA SER A 205 3.58 -9.70 4.21
C SER A 205 5.03 -9.84 4.68
N ILE A 206 5.21 -10.23 5.94
CA ILE A 206 6.49 -10.49 6.59
C ILE A 206 6.50 -11.96 6.99
N GLY A 207 7.06 -12.81 6.12
CA GLY A 207 6.88 -14.25 6.27
C GLY A 207 5.40 -14.61 6.15
N SER A 208 4.87 -15.33 7.14
CA SER A 208 3.44 -15.68 7.24
C SER A 208 2.57 -14.57 7.85
N SER A 209 3.17 -13.53 8.44
CA SER A 209 2.46 -12.46 9.14
C SER A 209 2.12 -11.29 8.19
N LYS A 210 1.05 -10.56 8.52
CA LYS A 210 0.72 -9.30 7.85
C LYS A 210 1.65 -8.19 8.31
N ASN A 211 1.90 -7.21 7.44
CA ASN A 211 2.60 -5.99 7.83
C ASN A 211 1.80 -5.26 8.93
N PRO A 212 2.45 -4.80 10.03
CA PRO A 212 1.77 -4.17 11.16
C PRO A 212 0.95 -2.94 10.81
N VAL A 213 1.33 -2.18 9.77
CA VAL A 213 0.57 -1.00 9.36
C VAL A 213 -0.88 -1.31 8.99
N GLN A 214 -1.15 -2.56 8.57
CA GLN A 214 -2.46 -2.99 8.10
C GLN A 214 -3.53 -2.92 9.18
N ILE A 215 -3.18 -2.79 10.47
CA ILE A 215 -4.18 -2.56 11.53
C ILE A 215 -4.98 -1.27 11.29
N TYR A 216 -4.39 -0.30 10.60
CA TYR A 216 -5.01 0.98 10.24
C TYR A 216 -5.70 0.93 8.87
N MET A 217 -5.80 -0.24 8.24
CA MET A 217 -6.29 -0.40 6.86
C MET A 217 -7.47 -1.38 6.85
N ILE A 218 -8.68 -0.83 6.98
CA ILE A 218 -9.93 -1.62 7.09
C ILE A 218 -10.46 -1.96 5.70
N ALA A 219 -10.88 -3.20 5.48
CA ALA A 219 -11.55 -3.60 4.25
C ALA A 219 -12.76 -2.68 3.96
N ALA A 220 -12.85 -2.18 2.73
CA ALA A 220 -13.93 -1.31 2.29
C ALA A 220 -14.36 -1.65 0.86
N ASP A 221 -15.64 -1.46 0.57
CA ASP A 221 -16.22 -1.73 -0.74
C ASP A 221 -15.77 -0.68 -1.78
N LEU A 222 -15.51 -1.14 -3.01
CA LEU A 222 -15.13 -0.24 -4.11
C LEU A 222 -16.29 0.65 -4.58
N GLY A 223 -17.54 0.21 -4.40
CA GLY A 223 -18.76 0.94 -4.74
C GLY A 223 -19.27 1.88 -3.64
N ASP A 224 -18.58 1.97 -2.50
CA ASP A 224 -18.81 3.02 -1.50
C ASP A 224 -18.03 4.28 -1.88
N PRO A 225 -18.49 5.49 -1.51
CA PRO A 225 -17.69 6.70 -1.71
C PRO A 225 -16.30 6.56 -1.10
N TRP A 226 -15.27 6.83 -1.90
CA TRP A 226 -13.89 6.82 -1.44
C TRP A 226 -13.65 8.04 -0.55
N ILE A 227 -12.96 7.82 0.56
CA ILE A 227 -12.62 8.88 1.51
C ILE A 227 -11.16 9.27 1.26
N PRO A 228 -10.83 10.56 1.08
CA PRO A 228 -9.45 10.97 0.91
C PRO A 228 -8.53 10.36 1.99
N GLY A 229 -7.38 9.86 1.55
CA GLY A 229 -6.44 9.06 2.33
C GLY A 229 -6.64 7.54 2.23
N ASP A 230 -7.77 7.05 1.70
CA ASP A 230 -7.96 5.61 1.49
C ASP A 230 -6.89 5.02 0.57
N TYR A 231 -6.50 3.77 0.85
CA TYR A 231 -5.69 2.95 -0.03
C TYR A 231 -6.55 2.31 -1.11
N LEU A 232 -6.05 2.29 -2.33
CA LEU A 232 -6.61 1.57 -3.46
C LEU A 232 -5.50 0.84 -4.21
N TYR A 233 -5.86 -0.27 -4.84
CA TYR A 233 -4.96 -0.96 -5.75
C TYR A 233 -5.49 -0.88 -7.18
N PHE A 234 -4.74 -0.21 -8.06
CA PHE A 234 -5.03 -0.16 -9.48
C PHE A 234 -4.25 -1.27 -10.20
N LYS A 235 -4.92 -2.39 -10.47
CA LYS A 235 -4.32 -3.59 -11.06
C LYS A 235 -4.09 -3.41 -12.56
N ASN A 236 -2.98 -3.94 -13.06
CA ASN A 236 -2.78 -4.15 -14.50
C ASN A 236 -3.66 -5.30 -15.02
N LYS A 237 -3.55 -5.65 -16.30
CA LYS A 237 -4.24 -6.81 -16.87
C LYS A 237 -3.90 -8.08 -16.10
N ASP A 238 -4.89 -8.95 -15.92
CA ASP A 238 -4.79 -10.11 -15.03
C ASP A 238 -3.68 -11.10 -15.41
N ASP A 239 -3.21 -11.10 -16.66
CA ASP A 239 -2.12 -11.96 -17.14
C ASP A 239 -0.76 -11.27 -17.22
N TYR A 240 -0.60 -10.06 -16.67
CA TYR A 240 0.67 -9.32 -16.71
C TYR A 240 1.87 -10.17 -16.24
N LEU A 241 1.72 -10.92 -15.14
CA LEU A 241 2.81 -11.74 -14.59
C LEU A 241 3.19 -12.94 -15.45
N HIS A 242 2.32 -13.38 -16.37
CA HIS A 242 2.67 -14.42 -17.32
C HIS A 242 3.76 -13.96 -18.31
N TYR A 243 3.82 -12.66 -18.58
CA TYR A 243 4.67 -12.08 -19.63
C TYR A 243 5.75 -11.12 -19.09
N ALA A 244 5.54 -10.57 -17.88
CA ALA A 244 6.45 -9.67 -17.20
C ALA A 244 6.68 -10.13 -15.73
N PRO A 245 7.42 -11.24 -15.53
CA PRO A 245 7.51 -11.93 -14.24
C PRO A 245 8.32 -11.16 -13.17
N ASP A 246 9.05 -10.10 -13.54
CA ASP A 246 9.66 -9.18 -12.57
C ASP A 246 8.61 -8.39 -11.78
N GLY A 247 7.39 -8.28 -12.31
CA GLY A 247 6.23 -7.77 -11.58
C GLY A 247 6.21 -6.27 -11.33
N PHE A 248 7.16 -5.50 -11.87
CA PHE A 248 7.29 -4.07 -11.60
C PHE A 248 5.98 -3.28 -11.82
N TRP A 249 5.21 -3.61 -12.86
CA TRP A 249 3.91 -3.00 -13.16
C TRP A 249 2.73 -3.97 -12.99
N THR A 250 2.74 -4.85 -11.99
CA THR A 250 1.54 -5.65 -11.64
C THR A 250 0.34 -4.78 -11.32
N GLY A 251 0.60 -3.58 -10.81
CA GLY A 251 -0.39 -2.55 -10.54
C GLY A 251 0.25 -1.39 -9.79
N LEU A 252 -0.60 -0.52 -9.23
CA LEU A 252 -0.17 0.61 -8.41
C LEU A 252 -0.87 0.58 -7.05
N ASN A 253 -0.07 0.57 -6.00
CA ASN A 253 -0.51 0.88 -4.63
C ASN A 253 -0.74 2.39 -4.52
N ALA A 254 -2.00 2.82 -4.54
CA ALA A 254 -2.39 4.23 -4.68
C ALA A 254 -3.18 4.73 -3.46
N MET A 255 -2.97 6.00 -3.12
CA MET A 255 -3.77 6.76 -2.16
C MET A 255 -4.77 7.62 -2.89
N TYR A 256 -6.04 7.60 -2.49
CA TYR A 256 -7.02 8.54 -3.01
C TYR A 256 -6.78 9.93 -2.42
N MET A 257 -6.53 10.90 -3.30
CA MET A 257 -6.13 12.26 -2.94
C MET A 257 -7.30 13.25 -2.93
N GLY A 258 -8.53 12.78 -3.15
CA GLY A 258 -9.72 13.60 -3.27
C GLY A 258 -10.05 13.99 -4.70
N ARG A 259 -10.88 15.02 -4.83
CA ARG A 259 -11.36 15.59 -6.09
C ARG A 259 -10.80 16.99 -6.31
N ASP A 260 -10.55 17.31 -7.57
CA ASP A 260 -10.27 18.69 -7.99
C ASP A 260 -11.55 19.54 -8.09
N ALA A 261 -11.40 20.80 -8.50
CA ALA A 261 -12.51 21.74 -8.65
C ALA A 261 -13.55 21.32 -9.71
N HIS A 262 -13.20 20.41 -10.63
CA HIS A 262 -14.10 19.85 -11.63
C HIS A 262 -14.76 18.55 -11.18
N GLY A 263 -14.46 18.08 -9.96
CA GLY A 263 -14.95 16.82 -9.43
C GLY A 263 -14.17 15.59 -9.90
N THR A 264 -13.08 15.76 -10.65
CA THR A 264 -12.23 14.65 -11.11
C THR A 264 -11.49 14.07 -9.92
N GLN A 265 -11.53 12.75 -9.79
CA GLN A 265 -10.81 12.02 -8.74
C GLN A 265 -9.33 11.93 -9.07
N HIS A 266 -8.48 12.13 -8.06
CA HIS A 266 -7.03 12.05 -8.18
C HIS A 266 -6.45 11.03 -7.19
N PHE A 267 -5.34 10.42 -7.58
CA PHE A 267 -4.65 9.41 -6.80
C PHE A 267 -3.16 9.64 -6.83
N SER A 268 -2.46 9.17 -5.79
CA SER A 268 -1.01 9.20 -5.75
C SER A 268 -0.41 7.90 -5.22
N GLY A 269 0.64 7.42 -5.86
CA GLY A 269 1.56 6.40 -5.34
C GLY A 269 3.00 6.92 -5.45
N LEU A 270 4.00 6.15 -5.03
CA LEU A 270 5.39 6.54 -5.25
C LEU A 270 5.71 6.56 -6.74
N GLY A 271 6.17 7.71 -7.25
CA GLY A 271 6.45 7.90 -8.69
C GLY A 271 5.20 8.18 -9.55
N ALA A 272 4.02 8.26 -8.93
CA ALA A 272 2.74 8.51 -9.59
C ALA A 272 2.01 9.63 -8.83
N ALA A 273 2.19 10.88 -9.26
CA ALA A 273 1.73 12.04 -8.53
C ALA A 273 0.43 12.61 -9.11
N TRP A 274 -0.64 12.67 -8.31
CA TRP A 274 -1.86 13.41 -8.64
C TRP A 274 -2.43 13.03 -10.01
N LEU A 275 -2.63 11.74 -10.22
CA LEU A 275 -3.12 11.20 -11.48
C LEU A 275 -4.62 10.98 -11.42
N SER A 276 -5.33 11.29 -12.50
CA SER A 276 -6.71 10.83 -12.68
C SER A 276 -6.76 9.32 -12.95
N GLU A 277 -7.93 8.70 -12.80
CA GLU A 277 -8.09 7.28 -13.16
C GLU A 277 -7.75 7.02 -14.64
N ALA A 278 -8.11 7.95 -15.53
CA ALA A 278 -7.76 7.86 -16.94
C ALA A 278 -6.25 7.86 -17.16
N ASN A 279 -5.51 8.72 -16.45
CA ASN A 279 -4.06 8.77 -16.54
C ASN A 279 -3.40 7.50 -15.97
N LEU A 280 -3.89 7.01 -14.82
CA LEU A 280 -3.42 5.73 -14.25
C LEU A 280 -3.60 4.57 -15.23
N ARG A 281 -4.76 4.51 -15.86
CA ARG A 281 -5.10 3.47 -16.83
C ARG A 281 -4.18 3.51 -18.05
N ILE A 282 -3.90 4.70 -18.57
CA ILE A 282 -2.94 4.88 -19.67
C ILE A 282 -1.55 4.41 -19.23
N SER A 283 -1.04 4.88 -18.09
CA SER A 283 0.30 4.51 -17.60
C SER A 283 0.47 3.00 -17.42
N VAL A 284 -0.53 2.33 -16.84
CA VAL A 284 -0.48 0.89 -16.57
C VAL A 284 -0.66 0.06 -17.86
N ALA A 285 -1.49 0.53 -18.80
CA ALA A 285 -1.62 -0.09 -20.11
C ALA A 285 -0.35 0.07 -20.95
N ASP A 286 0.27 1.24 -20.94
CA ASP A 286 1.54 1.51 -21.64
C ASP A 286 2.66 0.60 -21.11
N ALA A 287 2.72 0.43 -19.78
CA ALA A 287 3.63 -0.54 -19.17
C ALA A 287 3.37 -1.97 -19.66
N TYR A 288 2.10 -2.40 -19.79
CA TYR A 288 1.79 -3.71 -20.36
C TYR A 288 2.25 -3.83 -21.82
N TYR A 289 2.02 -2.83 -22.67
CA TYR A 289 2.44 -2.89 -24.07
C TYR A 289 3.96 -2.98 -24.22
N HIS A 290 4.70 -2.29 -23.34
CA HIS A 290 6.16 -2.34 -23.32
C HIS A 290 6.67 -3.68 -22.73
N ASP A 291 6.16 -4.06 -21.56
CA ASP A 291 6.67 -5.19 -20.76
C ASP A 291 6.08 -6.53 -21.19
N CYS A 292 5.00 -6.56 -21.96
CA CYS A 292 4.38 -7.79 -22.45
C CYS A 292 4.37 -7.90 -23.97
N TYR A 293 5.14 -7.10 -24.72
CA TYR A 293 5.22 -7.20 -26.19
C TYR A 293 5.49 -8.65 -26.67
N PRO A 294 4.78 -9.16 -27.70
CA PRO A 294 3.80 -8.47 -28.56
C PRO A 294 2.34 -8.53 -28.06
N HIS A 295 2.10 -8.92 -26.81
CA HIS A 295 0.75 -9.00 -26.25
C HIS A 295 0.13 -7.61 -26.07
N THR A 296 -1.18 -7.53 -26.29
CA THR A 296 -1.96 -6.29 -26.23
C THR A 296 -3.13 -6.39 -25.24
N ILE A 297 -3.75 -5.25 -24.95
CA ILE A 297 -4.96 -5.11 -24.17
C ILE A 297 -6.07 -4.67 -25.14
N ASP A 298 -7.09 -5.52 -25.33
CA ASP A 298 -8.21 -5.21 -26.23
C ASP A 298 -9.04 -4.03 -25.73
N ASP A 299 -9.28 -3.98 -24.42
CA ASP A 299 -10.02 -2.90 -23.76
C ASP A 299 -9.37 -2.51 -22.42
N PRO A 300 -8.55 -1.44 -22.40
CA PRO A 300 -7.96 -0.92 -21.16
C PRO A 300 -8.99 -0.48 -20.12
N GLN A 301 -10.24 -0.18 -20.51
CA GLN A 301 -11.30 0.26 -19.59
C GLN A 301 -11.79 -0.87 -18.65
N THR A 302 -11.64 -2.12 -19.09
CA THR A 302 -12.02 -3.28 -18.28
C THR A 302 -10.81 -4.08 -17.80
N ALA A 303 -9.70 -4.06 -18.52
CA ALA A 303 -8.51 -4.84 -18.15
C ALA A 303 -7.73 -4.24 -16.97
N CYS A 304 -7.41 -2.94 -16.99
CA CYS A 304 -6.63 -2.28 -15.94
C CYS A 304 -7.57 -1.52 -15.00
N ARG A 305 -7.70 -1.87 -13.72
CA ARG A 305 -8.82 -1.39 -12.89
C ARG A 305 -8.49 -1.36 -11.40
N PHE A 306 -9.26 -0.59 -10.64
CA PHE A 306 -9.25 -0.74 -9.19
C PHE A 306 -9.85 -2.10 -8.79
N THR A 307 -9.09 -2.90 -8.02
CA THR A 307 -9.55 -4.22 -7.55
C THR A 307 -9.59 -4.33 -6.03
N LEU A 308 -9.04 -3.35 -5.32
CA LEU A 308 -8.95 -3.36 -3.86
C LEU A 308 -9.09 -1.96 -3.31
N ARG A 309 -9.75 -1.85 -2.16
CA ARG A 309 -9.79 -0.66 -1.32
C ARG A 309 -9.56 -1.01 0.15
N ARG A 310 -8.81 -0.15 0.84
CA ARG A 310 -8.74 -0.12 2.30
C ARG A 310 -9.00 1.28 2.82
N ARG A 311 -9.96 1.39 3.73
CA ARG A 311 -10.24 2.62 4.46
C ARG A 311 -9.18 2.80 5.54
N LEU A 312 -8.47 3.93 5.51
CA LEU A 312 -7.60 4.32 6.62
C LEU A 312 -8.43 4.51 7.90
N SER A 313 -7.95 4.10 9.07
CA SER A 313 -8.75 4.22 10.31
C SER A 313 -7.87 4.16 11.54
N LEU A 314 -8.00 5.12 12.45
CA LEU A 314 -7.38 5.10 13.79
C LEU A 314 -8.01 4.07 14.72
N THR A 315 -9.27 3.67 14.47
CA THR A 315 -9.84 2.51 15.15
C THR A 315 -9.24 1.26 14.49
N PRO A 316 -8.36 0.51 15.18
CA PRO A 316 -7.68 -0.62 14.57
C PRO A 316 -8.69 -1.68 14.17
N GLY A 317 -8.44 -2.36 13.06
CA GLY A 317 -9.19 -3.56 12.72
C GLY A 317 -8.97 -4.66 13.75
N THR A 318 -9.77 -5.72 13.71
CA THR A 318 -9.58 -6.93 14.54
C THR A 318 -8.35 -7.75 14.16
N THR A 319 -7.49 -7.23 13.29
CA THR A 319 -6.30 -7.92 12.80
C THR A 319 -5.26 -7.94 13.90
N HIS A 320 -5.13 -9.07 14.60
CA HIS A 320 -3.98 -9.32 15.44
C HIS A 320 -2.72 -9.40 14.56
N VAL A 321 -1.75 -8.55 14.84
CA VAL A 321 -0.41 -8.67 14.25
C VAL A 321 0.40 -9.52 15.21
N GLU A 322 0.66 -10.77 14.84
CA GLU A 322 1.69 -11.53 15.53
C GLU A 322 3.04 -10.89 15.20
N ALA A 323 3.85 -10.62 16.23
CA ALA A 323 5.21 -10.15 16.04
C ALA A 323 5.92 -11.10 15.07
N ALA A 324 6.38 -10.57 13.94
CA ALA A 324 7.03 -11.39 12.94
C ALA A 324 8.25 -12.04 13.59
N SER A 325 8.23 -13.37 13.72
CA SER A 325 9.44 -14.14 13.99
C SER A 325 10.43 -13.82 12.86
N ASN A 326 11.72 -13.66 13.21
CA ASN A 326 12.82 -13.32 12.31
C ASN A 326 12.57 -13.73 10.86
N PRO A 327 12.78 -12.84 9.87
CA PRO A 327 12.49 -13.18 8.50
C PRO A 327 13.29 -14.42 8.07
N PRO A 328 12.74 -15.22 7.13
CA PRO A 328 13.41 -16.41 6.66
C PRO A 328 14.84 -16.10 6.22
N ALA A 329 15.79 -16.94 6.62
CA ALA A 329 17.16 -16.87 6.16
C ALA A 329 17.18 -16.86 4.62
N THR A 330 18.16 -16.17 4.03
CA THR A 330 18.37 -16.20 2.59
C THR A 330 18.69 -17.63 2.16
N VAL A 331 17.72 -18.32 1.55
CA VAL A 331 17.93 -19.64 0.95
C VAL A 331 18.51 -19.43 -0.44
N ALA A 332 19.48 -20.27 -0.83
CA ALA A 332 20.00 -20.25 -2.19
C ALA A 332 18.87 -20.51 -3.18
N ALA A 333 18.82 -19.71 -4.26
CA ALA A 333 17.85 -19.94 -5.32
C ALA A 333 18.05 -21.34 -5.91
N PRO A 334 16.99 -22.14 -6.08
CA PRO A 334 17.11 -23.44 -6.72
C PRO A 334 17.52 -23.28 -8.19
N GLU A 335 18.05 -24.35 -8.77
CA GLU A 335 18.35 -24.39 -10.21
C GLU A 335 17.07 -24.28 -11.05
N ALA A 336 17.22 -23.80 -12.29
CA ALA A 336 16.11 -23.76 -13.23
C ALA A 336 15.62 -25.19 -13.55
N PRO A 337 14.31 -25.48 -13.42
CA PRO A 337 13.80 -26.80 -13.76
C PRO A 337 13.82 -27.01 -15.28
N ASP A 338 14.18 -28.21 -15.74
CA ASP A 338 14.08 -28.54 -17.15
C ASP A 338 12.62 -28.86 -17.56
N ALA A 339 12.35 -28.86 -18.87
CA ALA A 339 11.01 -29.12 -19.40
C ALA A 339 10.45 -30.48 -18.98
N ARG A 340 11.32 -31.49 -18.80
CA ARG A 340 10.91 -32.83 -18.36
C ARG A 340 10.43 -32.80 -16.91
N THR A 341 11.12 -32.05 -16.05
CA THR A 341 10.78 -31.85 -14.64
C THR A 341 9.46 -31.12 -14.51
N LEU A 342 9.25 -30.05 -15.28
CA LEU A 342 8.00 -29.29 -15.30
C LEU A 342 6.81 -30.18 -15.71
N LEU A 343 6.94 -30.91 -16.83
CA LEU A 343 5.90 -31.80 -17.32
C LEU A 343 5.59 -32.94 -16.32
N ALA A 344 6.62 -33.56 -15.74
CA ALA A 344 6.45 -34.61 -14.72
C ALA A 344 5.78 -34.09 -13.45
N SER A 345 5.89 -32.78 -13.18
CA SER A 345 5.25 -32.10 -12.05
C SER A 345 3.80 -31.67 -12.35
N GLY A 346 3.34 -31.87 -13.59
CA GLY A 346 1.99 -31.53 -14.03
C GLY A 346 1.84 -30.11 -14.56
N PHE A 347 2.94 -29.42 -14.87
CA PHE A 347 2.87 -28.16 -15.61
C PHE A 347 2.54 -28.42 -17.08
N GLU A 348 1.69 -27.58 -17.64
CA GLU A 348 1.33 -27.53 -19.05
C GLU A 348 2.15 -26.43 -19.74
N ASP A 349 2.79 -26.77 -20.86
CA ASP A 349 3.45 -25.80 -21.74
C ASP A 349 2.39 -24.95 -22.45
N ARG A 350 2.52 -23.62 -22.35
CA ARG A 350 1.66 -22.63 -22.99
C ARG A 350 2.31 -21.96 -24.20
N GLY A 351 3.52 -22.40 -24.58
CA GLY A 351 4.34 -21.77 -25.60
C GLY A 351 5.14 -20.58 -25.06
N GLY A 352 6.14 -20.14 -25.83
CA GLY A 352 7.01 -19.02 -25.43
C GLY A 352 7.86 -19.28 -24.18
N GLY A 353 8.01 -20.55 -23.77
CA GLY A 353 8.70 -20.95 -22.54
C GLY A 353 7.84 -20.85 -21.27
N LEU A 354 6.60 -20.38 -21.36
CA LEU A 354 5.68 -20.29 -20.23
C LEU A 354 5.12 -21.68 -19.90
N SER A 355 5.32 -22.14 -18.67
CA SER A 355 4.72 -23.37 -18.15
C SER A 355 3.78 -23.05 -16.99
N THR A 356 2.57 -23.59 -16.97
CA THR A 356 1.54 -23.28 -15.96
C THR A 356 0.97 -24.52 -15.29
N VAL A 357 0.62 -24.44 -14.02
CA VAL A 357 -0.16 -25.46 -13.30
C VAL A 357 -1.24 -24.76 -12.46
N ARG A 358 -2.43 -25.36 -12.35
CA ARG A 358 -3.58 -24.75 -11.65
C ARG A 358 -4.13 -25.63 -10.54
N GLY A 359 -4.63 -25.00 -9.48
CA GLY A 359 -5.34 -25.64 -8.37
C GLY A 359 -4.53 -26.74 -7.70
N ARG A 360 -3.23 -26.52 -7.49
CA ARG A 360 -2.35 -27.48 -6.80
C ARG A 360 -2.01 -26.97 -5.42
N LYS A 361 -1.65 -27.90 -4.53
CA LYS A 361 -1.09 -27.54 -3.23
C LYS A 361 0.31 -26.94 -3.39
N LEU A 362 0.60 -25.86 -2.68
CA LEU A 362 1.93 -25.24 -2.69
C LEU A 362 3.04 -26.25 -2.32
N GLY A 363 2.79 -27.11 -1.34
CA GLY A 363 3.74 -28.14 -0.90
C GLY A 363 4.05 -29.19 -1.98
N GLU A 364 3.11 -29.46 -2.88
CA GLU A 364 3.34 -30.38 -4.01
C GLU A 364 4.27 -29.73 -5.05
N ILE A 365 4.04 -28.45 -5.36
CA ILE A 365 4.89 -27.68 -6.27
C ILE A 365 6.28 -27.52 -5.67
N ALA A 366 6.36 -27.17 -4.38
CA ALA A 366 7.61 -27.01 -3.63
C ALA A 366 8.46 -28.28 -3.63
N LYS A 367 7.83 -29.43 -3.36
CA LYS A 367 8.50 -30.73 -3.44
C LYS A 367 8.97 -31.06 -4.85
N ALA A 368 8.15 -30.79 -5.86
CA ALA A 368 8.44 -31.14 -7.24
C ALA A 368 9.59 -30.29 -7.84
N LEU A 369 9.65 -29.01 -7.45
CA LEU A 369 10.67 -28.06 -7.89
C LEU A 369 11.81 -27.88 -6.88
N SER A 370 11.85 -28.69 -5.83
CA SER A 370 12.90 -28.72 -4.80
C SER A 370 13.19 -27.36 -4.14
N PHE A 371 12.15 -26.66 -3.68
CA PHE A 371 12.29 -25.44 -2.89
C PHE A 371 11.51 -25.48 -1.58
N ASP A 372 11.89 -24.62 -0.64
CA ASP A 372 11.14 -24.38 0.60
C ASP A 372 10.11 -23.26 0.37
N PRO A 373 8.79 -23.47 0.62
CA PRO A 373 7.78 -22.43 0.54
C PRO A 373 8.14 -21.11 1.23
N ALA A 374 8.91 -21.14 2.32
CA ALA A 374 9.37 -19.94 3.03
C ALA A 374 10.38 -19.08 2.23
N SER A 375 10.92 -19.61 1.13
CA SER A 375 11.81 -18.91 0.20
C SER A 375 11.07 -17.99 -0.77
N LEU A 376 9.74 -18.14 -0.88
CA LEU A 376 8.92 -17.24 -1.69
C LEU A 376 9.00 -15.81 -1.14
N SER A 377 9.03 -14.85 -2.05
CA SER A 377 8.93 -13.42 -1.75
C SER A 377 7.73 -12.81 -2.44
N GLN A 378 7.11 -11.82 -1.83
CA GLN A 378 6.04 -11.07 -2.48
C GLN A 378 6.57 -10.41 -3.77
N VAL A 379 5.79 -10.49 -4.84
CA VAL A 379 6.08 -9.80 -6.10
C VAL A 379 6.04 -8.28 -5.91
N ALA A 380 6.90 -7.57 -6.61
CA ALA A 380 6.89 -6.11 -6.65
C ALA A 380 5.49 -5.60 -7.04
N SER A 381 5.06 -4.52 -6.39
CA SER A 381 3.86 -3.76 -6.69
C SER A 381 2.58 -4.56 -6.57
N ALA A 382 2.66 -5.70 -5.88
CA ALA A 382 1.52 -6.54 -5.56
C ALA A 382 0.49 -5.81 -4.66
N PRO A 383 -0.78 -6.21 -4.75
CA PRO A 383 -1.83 -5.72 -3.86
C PRO A 383 -1.59 -6.10 -2.40
N LEU A 384 -2.22 -5.37 -1.49
CA LEU A 384 -2.25 -5.70 -0.07
C LEU A 384 -2.93 -7.05 0.21
N ASP A 385 -4.04 -7.33 -0.48
CA ASP A 385 -4.76 -8.60 -0.36
C ASP A 385 -4.27 -9.59 -1.39
N ASN A 386 -4.02 -10.81 -0.94
CA ASN A 386 -3.65 -11.93 -1.79
C ASN A 386 -2.49 -11.64 -2.76
N PRO A 387 -1.36 -11.04 -2.29
CA PRO A 387 -0.26 -10.72 -3.17
C PRO A 387 0.31 -11.99 -3.83
N PRO A 388 0.56 -11.99 -5.15
CA PRO A 388 1.35 -13.04 -5.78
C PRO A 388 2.75 -13.08 -5.18
N HIS A 389 3.33 -14.28 -5.17
CA HIS A 389 4.68 -14.51 -4.70
C HIS A 389 5.57 -15.05 -5.82
N MET A 390 6.87 -14.84 -5.69
CA MET A 390 7.89 -15.20 -6.66
C MET A 390 9.03 -15.96 -5.98
N LEU A 391 9.64 -16.88 -6.74
CA LEU A 391 10.93 -17.48 -6.43
C LEU A 391 11.83 -17.39 -7.68
N PRO A 392 12.99 -16.73 -7.61
CA PRO A 392 14.01 -16.85 -8.65
C PRO A 392 14.54 -18.30 -8.73
N MET A 393 14.66 -18.84 -9.94
CA MET A 393 15.13 -20.21 -10.21
C MET A 393 16.17 -20.20 -11.33
N GLY A 394 17.42 -19.82 -11.01
CA GLY A 394 18.45 -19.53 -12.00
C GLY A 394 18.00 -18.40 -12.93
N ALA A 395 17.91 -18.68 -14.23
CA ALA A 395 17.40 -17.73 -15.21
C ALA A 395 15.86 -17.60 -15.18
N HIS A 396 15.16 -18.62 -14.67
CA HIS A 396 13.69 -18.66 -14.66
C HIS A 396 13.14 -18.02 -13.39
N ARG A 397 11.82 -17.80 -13.38
CA ARG A 397 11.06 -17.37 -12.21
C ARG A 397 9.84 -18.25 -12.05
N LEU A 398 9.59 -18.69 -10.82
CA LEU A 398 8.32 -19.27 -10.43
C LEU A 398 7.46 -18.16 -9.82
N ILE A 399 6.25 -17.98 -10.33
CA ILE A 399 5.22 -17.12 -9.75
C ILE A 399 4.11 -18.00 -9.20
N VAL A 400 3.60 -17.64 -8.03
CA VAL A 400 2.55 -18.35 -7.29
C VAL A 400 1.43 -17.38 -6.94
N GLU A 401 0.21 -17.71 -7.36
CA GLU A 401 -1.02 -17.00 -7.06
C GLU A 401 -1.94 -17.89 -6.23
N TYR A 402 -2.39 -17.40 -5.08
CA TYR A 402 -3.19 -18.18 -4.15
C TYR A 402 -4.67 -18.11 -4.52
N SER A 403 -5.35 -19.25 -4.51
CA SER A 403 -6.78 -19.32 -4.83
C SER A 403 -7.66 -18.71 -3.74
N ASP A 404 -7.18 -18.67 -2.49
CA ASP A 404 -7.87 -18.09 -1.34
C ASP A 404 -6.99 -17.03 -0.65
N ALA A 405 -7.54 -15.82 -0.53
CA ALA A 405 -6.89 -14.70 0.14
C ALA A 405 -6.70 -14.93 1.65
N ALA A 406 -7.48 -15.81 2.27
CA ALA A 406 -7.43 -16.10 3.70
C ALA A 406 -6.38 -17.17 4.08
N GLN A 407 -5.90 -17.97 3.12
CA GLN A 407 -4.91 -19.01 3.38
C GLN A 407 -3.55 -18.41 3.75
N GLY A 408 -2.84 -19.11 4.64
CA GLY A 408 -1.52 -18.71 5.11
C GLY A 408 -0.53 -18.60 3.94
N ARG A 409 0.22 -17.50 3.89
CA ARG A 409 1.32 -17.38 2.93
C ARG A 409 2.39 -18.39 3.33
N HIS A 410 2.90 -19.12 2.34
CA HIS A 410 3.83 -20.25 2.54
C HIS A 410 3.22 -21.50 3.18
N ASP A 411 1.90 -21.56 3.40
CA ASP A 411 1.22 -22.78 3.85
C ASP A 411 1.32 -23.85 2.75
N PRO A 412 1.97 -25.01 3.00
CA PRO A 412 2.08 -26.09 2.02
C PRO A 412 0.72 -26.64 1.55
N ASP A 413 -0.34 -26.49 2.34
CA ASP A 413 -1.69 -26.94 1.99
C ASP A 413 -2.49 -25.92 1.18
N ALA A 414 -1.98 -24.69 1.01
CA ALA A 414 -2.65 -23.65 0.25
C ALA A 414 -2.83 -24.07 -1.22
N GLN A 415 -4.02 -23.78 -1.76
CA GLN A 415 -4.32 -24.00 -3.18
C GLN A 415 -3.79 -22.83 -3.98
N VAL A 416 -2.99 -23.13 -5.00
CA VAL A 416 -2.32 -22.13 -5.82
C VAL A 416 -2.40 -22.47 -7.30
N ASP A 417 -2.40 -21.42 -8.10
CA ASP A 417 -1.99 -21.45 -9.49
C ASP A 417 -0.53 -21.01 -9.54
N ALA A 418 0.29 -21.70 -10.34
CA ALA A 418 1.69 -21.35 -10.47
C ALA A 418 2.12 -21.37 -11.92
N HIS A 419 3.09 -20.51 -12.23
CA HIS A 419 3.68 -20.46 -13.55
C HIS A 419 5.19 -20.25 -13.49
N VAL A 420 5.91 -20.96 -14.34
CA VAL A 420 7.35 -20.84 -14.52
C VAL A 420 7.59 -20.11 -15.83
N VAL A 421 8.30 -19.00 -15.75
CA VAL A 421 8.60 -18.11 -16.88
C VAL A 421 10.11 -18.07 -17.09
N PRO A 422 10.61 -18.15 -18.34
CA PRO A 422 12.00 -17.86 -18.64
C PRO A 422 12.36 -16.42 -18.24
N PRO A 423 13.66 -16.06 -18.18
CA PRO A 423 14.01 -14.65 -18.07
C PRO A 423 13.36 -13.90 -19.24
N ALA A 424 12.94 -12.66 -19.02
CA ALA A 424 12.63 -11.79 -20.15
C ALA A 424 13.85 -11.82 -21.08
N ALA A 425 13.68 -12.28 -22.33
CA ALA A 425 14.77 -12.23 -23.29
C ALA A 425 15.32 -10.80 -23.29
N ASP A 426 16.65 -10.62 -23.20
CA ASP A 426 17.29 -9.30 -23.18
C ASP A 426 16.66 -8.43 -24.28
N ARG A 427 15.81 -7.48 -23.85
CA ARG A 427 15.07 -6.62 -24.76
C ARG A 427 16.00 -5.48 -25.09
N GLY A 428 16.80 -5.68 -26.16
CA GLY A 428 17.75 -4.70 -26.67
C GLY A 428 17.10 -3.42 -27.17
#